data_AF-A0A109BMC1-F1
#
_entry.id   AF-A0A109BMC1-F1
#
_cell.length_a   1.000
_cell.length_b   1.000
_cell.length_c   1.000
_cell.angle_alpha   90.00
_cell.angle_beta   90.00
_cell.angle_gamma   90.00
#
_symmetry.space_group_name_H-M   'P 1'
#
loop_
_entity.id
_entity.type
_entity.pdbx_description
1 polymer ?
#
loop_
_entity_poly.entity_id
_entity_poly.type
_entity_poly.pdbx_seq_one_letter_code
_entity_poly.pdbx_strand_id
1 'polypeptide(L)'
;MASRDDIAIEITPQVLLKAYTCGIFPMAESADDPALFWIEPQHRGILPLNRIHVPKRLARTLRTTHLKVKVDTDIDRVIDGCAGSRPGRRSTWINDRIRTLYRDLFNLGHCHTVETWDGDRLVGGLYGVALNGAFFGESMFSFERDASKIALLHLAARLIHGRFRLLDTQFVTDHLRQFGTVELNREEFHRALEQALDTDADFFALPLDAQPQQVLDILDQANTKKMR
;
A
#
# COMPACT_ATOMS: atom_id res chain seq x y z
N MET A 1 -43.89 0.75 12.67
CA MET A 1 -43.23 1.80 11.88
C MET A 1 -42.23 2.49 12.79
N ALA A 2 -41.00 1.99 12.82
CA ALA A 2 -39.87 2.69 13.43
C ALA A 2 -39.16 3.42 12.29
N SER A 3 -39.00 4.74 12.43
CA SER A 3 -38.27 5.57 11.46
C SER A 3 -36.84 5.07 11.39
N ARG A 4 -36.45 4.47 10.26
CA ARG A 4 -35.05 4.27 9.88
C ARG A 4 -34.52 5.63 9.42
N ASP A 5 -34.31 6.52 10.37
CA ASP A 5 -33.24 7.50 10.22
C ASP A 5 -31.95 6.75 10.61
N ASP A 6 -31.51 5.86 9.70
CA ASP A 6 -30.13 5.41 9.71
C ASP A 6 -29.31 6.68 9.56
N ILE A 7 -28.74 7.18 10.66
CA ILE A 7 -27.69 8.18 10.62
C ILE A 7 -26.59 7.51 9.79
N ALA A 8 -26.59 7.76 8.49
CA ALA A 8 -25.52 7.36 7.61
C ALA A 8 -24.31 8.17 8.07
N ILE A 9 -23.54 7.59 9.00
CA ILE A 9 -22.32 8.20 9.50
C ILE A 9 -21.47 8.50 8.28
N GLU A 10 -21.29 9.78 7.99
CA GLU A 10 -20.45 10.22 6.91
C GLU A 10 -19.02 9.74 7.18
N ILE A 11 -18.49 8.92 6.28
CA ILE A 11 -17.10 8.49 6.34
C ILE A 11 -16.28 9.65 5.78
N THR A 12 -15.70 10.45 6.68
CA THR A 12 -14.74 11.50 6.32
C THR A 12 -13.32 10.93 6.31
N PRO A 13 -12.32 11.65 5.74
CA PRO A 13 -10.92 11.25 5.82
C PRO A 13 -10.45 10.98 7.26
N GLN A 14 -10.90 11.78 8.24
CA GLN A 14 -10.53 11.62 9.64
C GLN A 14 -11.15 10.36 10.26
N VAL A 15 -12.41 10.05 9.91
CA VAL A 15 -13.07 8.79 10.32
C VAL A 15 -12.32 7.60 9.73
N LEU A 16 -11.89 7.70 8.46
CA LEU A 16 -11.10 6.68 7.79
C LEU A 16 -9.75 6.46 8.48
N LEU A 17 -9.00 7.51 8.81
CA LEU A 17 -7.76 7.38 9.59
C LEU A 17 -8.01 6.71 10.94
N LYS A 18 -9.10 7.07 11.63
CA LYS A 18 -9.45 6.43 12.90
C LYS A 18 -9.74 4.94 12.72
N ALA A 19 -10.44 4.55 11.66
CA ALA A 19 -10.69 3.14 11.34
C ALA A 19 -9.38 2.36 11.15
N TYR A 20 -8.39 2.93 10.46
CA TYR A 20 -7.06 2.31 10.32
C TYR A 20 -6.35 2.08 11.65
N THR A 21 -6.48 3.01 12.62
CA THR A 21 -5.92 2.79 13.97
C THR A 21 -6.57 1.63 14.71
N CYS A 22 -7.75 1.20 14.27
CA CYS A 22 -8.47 0.04 14.79
C CYS A 22 -8.29 -1.20 13.91
N GLY A 23 -7.40 -1.17 12.90
CA GLY A 23 -7.21 -2.29 11.98
C GLY A 23 -8.35 -2.49 10.98
N ILE A 24 -9.21 -1.50 10.80
CA ILE A 24 -10.39 -1.54 9.94
C ILE A 24 -10.13 -0.72 8.68
N PHE A 25 -10.59 -1.21 7.52
CA PHE A 25 -10.47 -0.50 6.24
C PHE A 25 -11.77 -0.57 5.44
N PRO A 26 -12.05 0.41 4.57
CA PRO A 26 -13.28 0.46 3.78
C PRO A 26 -13.13 -0.32 2.46
N MET A 27 -14.21 -0.94 2.01
CA MET A 27 -14.36 -1.41 0.62
C MET A 27 -15.79 -1.16 0.13
N ALA A 28 -15.99 -1.03 -1.17
CA ALA A 28 -17.31 -1.12 -1.80
C ALA A 28 -17.52 -2.52 -2.41
N GLU A 29 -18.78 -2.93 -2.61
CA GLU A 29 -19.07 -4.19 -3.30
C GLU A 29 -18.63 -4.14 -4.77
N SER A 30 -18.79 -2.98 -5.41
CA SER A 30 -18.36 -2.74 -6.78
C SER A 30 -18.04 -1.26 -7.03
N ALA A 31 -17.49 -0.95 -8.20
CA ALA A 31 -17.18 0.43 -8.61
C ALA A 31 -18.42 1.32 -8.69
N ASP A 32 -19.57 0.72 -8.99
CA ASP A 32 -20.85 1.42 -9.19
C ASP A 32 -21.72 1.42 -7.92
N ASP A 33 -21.30 0.70 -6.87
CA ASP A 33 -22.01 0.68 -5.59
C ASP A 33 -21.63 1.92 -4.76
N PRO A 34 -22.57 2.81 -4.41
CA PRO A 34 -22.28 3.99 -3.60
C PRO A 34 -22.05 3.68 -2.11
N ALA A 35 -22.33 2.45 -1.65
CA ALA A 35 -22.12 2.05 -0.27
C ALA A 35 -20.65 1.74 0.01
N LEU A 36 -20.25 1.94 1.27
CA LEU A 36 -18.96 1.50 1.80
C LEU A 36 -19.23 0.60 3.00
N PHE A 37 -18.44 -0.45 3.11
CA PHE A 37 -18.50 -1.40 4.21
C PHE A 37 -17.12 -1.48 4.86
N TRP A 38 -17.14 -1.60 6.19
CA TRP A 38 -15.93 -1.74 6.99
C TRP A 38 -15.52 -3.20 7.10
N ILE A 39 -14.24 -3.48 6.88
CA ILE A 39 -13.70 -4.83 6.92
C ILE A 39 -12.65 -4.96 8.03
N GLU A 40 -12.81 -6.00 8.84
CA GLU A 40 -11.84 -6.47 9.82
C GLU A 40 -11.63 -7.99 9.66
N PRO A 41 -10.62 -8.42 8.89
CA PRO A 41 -10.36 -9.84 8.64
C PRO A 41 -9.88 -10.56 9.91
N GLN A 42 -10.27 -11.83 10.08
CA GLN A 42 -9.73 -12.69 11.16
C GLN A 42 -8.25 -13.02 10.97
N HIS A 43 -7.80 -13.07 9.71
CA HIS A 43 -6.41 -13.23 9.32
C HIS A 43 -6.00 -12.05 8.45
N ARG A 44 -4.94 -11.36 8.84
CA ARG A 44 -4.46 -10.14 8.20
C ARG A 44 -3.13 -10.41 7.49
N GLY A 45 -3.08 -10.12 6.20
CA GLY A 45 -1.86 -10.23 5.41
C GLY A 45 -0.91 -9.07 5.71
N ILE A 46 0.36 -9.37 5.95
CA ILE A 46 1.42 -8.36 6.05
C ILE A 46 2.60 -8.73 5.16
N LEU A 47 3.37 -7.73 4.73
CA LEU A 47 4.68 -7.92 4.12
C LEU A 47 5.77 -7.56 5.15
N PRO A 48 6.47 -8.55 5.73
CA PRO A 48 7.43 -8.27 6.79
C PRO A 48 8.65 -7.49 6.27
N LEU A 49 8.82 -6.24 6.73
CA LEU A 49 9.89 -5.35 6.29
C LEU A 49 11.31 -5.86 6.63
N ASN A 50 11.45 -6.72 7.64
CA ASN A 50 12.73 -7.30 8.07
C ASN A 50 13.09 -8.65 7.41
N ARG A 51 12.21 -9.20 6.57
CA ARG A 51 12.44 -10.49 5.88
C ARG A 51 11.82 -10.51 4.49
N ILE A 52 11.71 -9.34 3.85
CA ILE A 52 11.16 -9.23 2.50
C ILE A 52 12.00 -10.04 1.52
N HIS A 53 11.34 -10.93 0.79
CA HIS A 53 11.99 -11.70 -0.26
C HIS A 53 12.01 -10.90 -1.56
N VAL A 54 13.21 -10.69 -2.11
CA VAL A 54 13.38 -10.08 -3.43
C VAL A 54 13.73 -11.19 -4.43
N PRO A 55 12.85 -11.53 -5.38
CA PRO A 55 13.17 -12.53 -6.40
C PRO A 55 14.42 -12.12 -7.19
N LYS A 56 15.38 -13.04 -7.34
CA LYS A 56 16.68 -12.77 -8.02
C LYS A 56 16.52 -12.14 -9.40
N ARG A 57 15.51 -12.60 -10.17
CA ARG A 57 15.18 -12.04 -11.48
C ARG A 57 14.71 -10.59 -11.38
N LEU A 58 13.86 -10.29 -10.40
CA LEU A 58 13.35 -8.94 -10.18
C LEU A 58 14.48 -8.00 -9.73
N ALA A 59 15.39 -8.45 -8.85
CA ALA A 59 16.56 -7.66 -8.48
C ALA A 59 17.45 -7.31 -9.68
N ARG A 60 17.60 -8.25 -10.64
CA ARG A 60 18.29 -7.96 -11.92
C ARG A 60 17.50 -6.96 -12.76
N THR A 61 16.18 -7.15 -12.91
CA THR A 61 15.33 -6.21 -13.63
C THR A 61 15.43 -4.80 -13.05
N LEU A 62 15.37 -4.65 -11.73
CA LEU A 62 15.45 -3.35 -11.05
C LEU A 62 16.78 -2.64 -11.34
N ARG A 63 17.91 -3.35 -11.41
CA ARG A 63 19.22 -2.73 -11.75
C ARG A 63 19.34 -2.22 -13.18
N THR A 64 18.59 -2.81 -14.11
CA THR A 64 18.76 -2.56 -15.56
C THR A 64 17.54 -1.94 -16.22
N THR A 65 16.48 -1.65 -15.45
CA THR A 65 15.23 -1.11 -16.00
C THR A 65 15.43 0.33 -16.45
N HIS A 66 14.74 0.71 -17.53
CA HIS A 66 14.61 2.10 -17.96
C HIS A 66 13.49 2.83 -17.22
N LEU A 67 12.65 2.11 -16.49
CA LEU A 67 11.52 2.65 -15.76
C LEU A 67 12.00 3.55 -14.62
N LYS A 68 11.36 4.70 -14.46
CA LYS A 68 11.63 5.66 -13.39
C LYS A 68 10.60 5.52 -12.29
N VAL A 69 11.02 5.61 -11.04
CA VAL A 69 10.10 5.66 -9.91
C VAL A 69 9.90 7.11 -9.48
N LYS A 70 8.64 7.50 -9.27
CA LYS A 70 8.24 8.76 -8.65
C LYS A 70 7.37 8.47 -7.42
N VAL A 71 7.25 9.46 -6.55
CA VAL A 71 6.50 9.36 -5.30
C VAL A 71 5.68 10.62 -5.15
N ASP A 72 4.41 10.46 -4.83
CA ASP A 72 3.46 11.54 -4.58
C ASP A 72 3.37 12.58 -5.70
N THR A 73 3.39 12.15 -6.97
CA THR A 73 3.30 13.07 -8.11
C THR A 73 1.98 13.04 -8.86
N ASP A 74 1.23 11.94 -8.79
CA ASP A 74 -0.04 11.81 -9.53
C ASP A 74 -1.01 10.79 -8.87
N ILE A 75 -1.63 11.19 -7.75
CA ILE A 75 -2.62 10.35 -7.05
C ILE A 75 -3.81 9.96 -7.94
N ASP A 76 -4.23 10.88 -8.81
CA ASP A 76 -5.38 10.69 -9.67
C ASP A 76 -5.15 9.53 -10.65
N ARG A 77 -4.04 9.56 -11.39
CA ARG A 77 -3.72 8.47 -12.33
C ARG A 77 -3.40 7.16 -11.62
N VAL A 78 -2.84 7.19 -10.42
CA VAL A 78 -2.56 5.98 -9.63
C VAL A 78 -3.86 5.32 -9.18
N ILE A 79 -4.78 6.07 -8.58
CA ILE A 79 -6.08 5.57 -8.15
C ILE A 79 -6.88 5.06 -9.36
N ASP A 80 -6.86 5.77 -10.48
CA ASP A 80 -7.55 5.35 -11.70
C ASP A 80 -6.94 4.07 -12.29
N GLY A 81 -5.60 3.93 -12.26
CA GLY A 81 -4.91 2.70 -12.65
C GLY A 81 -5.26 1.50 -11.76
N CYS A 82 -5.47 1.73 -10.47
CA CYS A 82 -5.95 0.72 -9.51
C CYS A 82 -7.43 0.38 -9.72
N ALA A 83 -8.26 1.37 -10.07
CA ALA A 83 -9.69 1.20 -10.31
C ALA A 83 -10.00 0.59 -11.70
N GLY A 84 -9.07 0.69 -12.66
CA GLY A 84 -9.29 0.22 -14.02
C GLY A 84 -9.58 -1.29 -14.15
N SER A 85 -10.46 -1.64 -15.09
CA SER A 85 -10.76 -3.03 -15.45
C SER A 85 -9.52 -3.74 -16.03
N ARG A 86 -9.34 -5.02 -15.71
CA ARG A 86 -8.23 -5.85 -16.23
C ARG A 86 -8.74 -7.18 -16.76
N PRO A 87 -8.02 -7.84 -17.68
CA PRO A 87 -8.34 -9.22 -18.06
C PRO A 87 -8.43 -10.11 -16.82
N GLY A 88 -9.60 -10.71 -16.58
CA GLY A 88 -9.88 -11.54 -15.40
C GLY A 88 -10.45 -10.81 -14.18
N ARG A 89 -10.52 -9.48 -14.18
CA ARG A 89 -11.16 -8.68 -13.12
C ARG A 89 -12.26 -7.80 -13.73
N ARG A 90 -13.49 -8.30 -13.67
CA ARG A 90 -14.68 -7.65 -14.25
C ARG A 90 -15.12 -6.40 -13.47
N SER A 91 -14.85 -6.34 -12.16
CA SER A 91 -15.16 -5.17 -11.32
C SER A 91 -14.04 -4.87 -10.32
N THR A 92 -13.89 -3.59 -10.00
CA THR A 92 -13.08 -3.12 -8.87
C THR A 92 -14.00 -2.82 -7.68
N TRP A 93 -13.43 -2.76 -6.48
CA TRP A 93 -14.10 -2.29 -5.25
C TRP A 93 -13.90 -0.78 -5.04
N ILE A 94 -13.09 -0.14 -5.89
CA ILE A 94 -12.75 1.28 -5.81
C ILE A 94 -13.86 2.07 -6.52
N ASN A 95 -14.87 2.49 -5.76
CA ASN A 95 -15.93 3.38 -6.21
C ASN A 95 -15.53 4.85 -6.09
N ASP A 96 -16.39 5.77 -6.55
CA ASP A 96 -16.11 7.21 -6.51
C ASP A 96 -15.90 7.76 -5.10
N ARG A 97 -16.58 7.20 -4.08
CA ARG A 97 -16.39 7.63 -2.69
C ARG A 97 -14.99 7.28 -2.18
N ILE A 98 -14.50 6.07 -2.47
CA ILE A 98 -13.12 5.68 -2.18
C ILE A 98 -12.16 6.61 -2.92
N ARG A 99 -12.37 6.86 -4.22
CA ARG A 99 -11.50 7.79 -4.96
C ARG A 99 -11.37 9.14 -4.26
N THR A 100 -12.49 9.74 -3.86
CA THR A 100 -12.51 11.02 -3.13
C THR A 100 -11.78 10.91 -1.79
N LEU A 101 -12.09 9.90 -0.97
CA LEU A 101 -11.49 9.74 0.36
C LEU A 101 -9.97 9.64 0.32
N TYR A 102 -9.41 8.86 -0.60
CA TYR A 102 -7.96 8.68 -0.66
C TYR A 102 -7.26 9.86 -1.34
N ARG A 103 -7.93 10.61 -2.24
CA ARG A 103 -7.45 11.91 -2.74
C ARG A 103 -7.40 12.94 -1.61
N ASP A 104 -8.42 12.99 -0.77
CA ASP A 104 -8.44 13.88 0.39
C ASP A 104 -7.36 13.50 1.41
N LEU A 105 -7.16 12.21 1.67
CA LEU A 105 -6.05 11.75 2.51
C LEU A 105 -4.69 12.07 1.90
N PHE A 106 -4.55 12.04 0.58
CA PHE A 106 -3.32 12.43 -0.11
C PHE A 106 -3.04 13.92 0.10
N ASN A 107 -4.06 14.76 -0.06
CA ASN A 107 -3.96 16.20 0.19
C ASN A 107 -3.65 16.53 1.67
N LEU A 108 -4.10 15.68 2.59
CA LEU A 108 -3.78 15.78 4.02
C LEU A 108 -2.40 15.21 4.39
N GLY A 109 -1.66 14.62 3.43
CA GLY A 109 -0.33 14.05 3.65
C GLY A 109 -0.33 12.67 4.33
N HIS A 110 -1.46 11.95 4.29
CA HIS A 110 -1.61 10.62 4.88
C HIS A 110 -1.71 9.49 3.86
N CYS A 111 -2.09 9.78 2.61
CA CYS A 111 -2.04 8.80 1.53
C CYS A 111 -0.83 9.11 0.64
N HIS A 112 -0.10 8.07 0.26
CA HIS A 112 1.10 8.19 -0.58
C HIS A 112 1.03 7.25 -1.77
N THR A 113 1.69 7.64 -2.86
CA THR A 113 1.85 6.86 -4.08
C THR A 113 3.31 6.47 -4.29
N VAL A 114 3.51 5.29 -4.88
CA VAL A 114 4.78 4.92 -5.50
C VAL A 114 4.49 4.51 -6.93
N GLU A 115 5.08 5.23 -7.87
CA GLU A 115 4.68 5.26 -9.26
C GLU A 115 5.81 4.81 -10.16
N THR A 116 5.53 3.98 -11.14
CA THR A 116 6.52 3.49 -12.11
C THR A 116 6.19 4.06 -13.50
N TRP A 117 7.14 4.77 -14.08
CA TRP A 117 6.98 5.55 -15.31
C TRP A 117 7.91 5.06 -16.43
N ASP A 118 7.40 4.97 -17.64
CA ASP A 118 8.17 4.85 -18.89
C ASP A 118 8.08 6.16 -19.67
N GLY A 119 9.14 6.98 -19.60
CA GLY A 119 9.08 8.37 -20.04
C GLY A 119 7.98 9.13 -19.28
N ASP A 120 6.98 9.62 -20.01
CA ASP A 120 5.81 10.33 -19.45
C ASP A 120 4.58 9.43 -19.26
N ARG A 121 4.71 8.13 -19.53
CA ARG A 121 3.62 7.16 -19.36
C ARG A 121 3.69 6.52 -17.97
N LEU A 122 2.61 6.60 -17.21
CA LEU A 122 2.46 5.84 -15.96
C LEU A 122 2.14 4.38 -16.31
N VAL A 123 3.03 3.46 -15.98
CA VAL A 123 2.96 2.04 -16.41
C VAL A 123 2.77 1.07 -15.24
N GLY A 124 2.74 1.58 -14.01
CA GLY A 124 2.38 0.83 -12.83
C GLY A 124 2.51 1.70 -11.59
N GLY A 125 2.07 1.17 -10.46
CA GLY A 125 2.18 1.87 -9.20
C GLY A 125 1.31 1.28 -8.13
N LEU A 126 1.35 1.90 -6.96
CA LEU A 126 0.53 1.58 -5.80
C LEU A 126 0.23 2.85 -5.02
N TYR A 127 -0.80 2.78 -4.18
CA TYR A 127 -1.04 3.78 -3.16
C TYR A 127 -1.33 3.12 -1.81
N GLY A 128 -1.14 3.87 -0.74
CA GLY A 128 -1.44 3.42 0.61
C GLY A 128 -1.46 4.54 1.62
N VAL A 129 -1.96 4.23 2.82
CA VAL A 129 -2.08 5.19 3.92
C VAL A 129 -0.92 5.01 4.89
N ALA A 130 -0.23 6.09 5.22
CA ALA A 130 0.78 6.13 6.28
C ALA A 130 0.19 6.76 7.55
N LEU A 131 0.35 6.04 8.66
CA LEU A 131 0.03 6.51 10.00
C LEU A 131 1.13 6.07 10.95
N ASN A 132 1.94 7.01 11.41
CA ASN A 132 3.12 6.75 12.23
C ASN A 132 3.97 5.63 11.57
N GLY A 133 4.38 4.60 12.30
CA GLY A 133 5.15 3.48 11.78
C GLY A 133 4.36 2.42 11.02
N ALA A 134 3.07 2.64 10.71
CA ALA A 134 2.24 1.74 9.92
C ALA A 134 1.99 2.29 8.51
N PHE A 135 2.13 1.42 7.51
CA PHE A 135 1.72 1.68 6.14
C PHE A 135 0.70 0.64 5.69
N PHE A 136 -0.47 1.09 5.27
CA PHE A 136 -1.57 0.28 4.78
C PHE A 136 -1.58 0.33 3.25
N GLY A 137 -1.06 -0.72 2.60
CA GLY A 137 -1.00 -0.77 1.14
C GLY A 137 -2.38 -1.08 0.55
N GLU A 138 -3.01 -0.15 -0.14
CA GLU A 138 -4.42 -0.28 -0.53
C GLU A 138 -4.62 -1.03 -1.84
N SER A 139 -3.89 -0.62 -2.86
CA SER A 139 -4.02 -1.25 -4.17
C SER A 139 -2.79 -0.99 -5.02
N MET A 140 -2.65 -1.82 -6.06
CA MET A 140 -1.59 -1.67 -7.05
C MET A 140 -2.03 -2.06 -8.46
N PHE A 141 -1.32 -1.52 -9.45
CA PHE A 141 -1.54 -1.79 -10.86
C PHE A 141 -0.25 -1.91 -11.64
N SER A 142 -0.33 -2.63 -12.75
CA SER A 142 0.78 -2.85 -13.68
C SER A 142 0.21 -2.93 -15.09
N PHE A 143 0.63 -2.00 -15.95
CA PHE A 143 0.39 -2.03 -17.39
C PHE A 143 1.60 -2.57 -18.16
N GLU A 144 2.79 -2.53 -17.54
CA GLU A 144 4.00 -3.15 -18.06
C GLU A 144 4.55 -4.22 -17.11
N ARG A 145 5.39 -5.10 -17.65
CA ARG A 145 5.99 -6.20 -16.89
C ARG A 145 6.81 -5.65 -15.73
N ASP A 146 6.58 -6.20 -14.55
CA ASP A 146 7.29 -5.89 -13.30
C ASP A 146 7.11 -4.45 -12.78
N ALA A 147 6.33 -3.58 -13.44
CA ALA A 147 6.16 -2.19 -13.02
C ALA A 147 5.60 -2.04 -11.59
N SER A 148 4.55 -2.81 -11.25
CA SER A 148 4.00 -2.81 -9.88
C SER A 148 4.95 -3.42 -8.85
N LYS A 149 5.76 -4.41 -9.28
CA LYS A 149 6.76 -5.07 -8.42
C LYS A 149 7.90 -4.12 -8.08
N ILE A 150 8.35 -3.33 -9.07
CA ILE A 150 9.34 -2.27 -8.88
C ILE A 150 8.82 -1.23 -7.88
N ALA A 151 7.57 -0.76 -8.05
CA ALA A 151 6.94 0.14 -7.09
C ALA A 151 6.89 -0.46 -5.67
N LEU A 152 6.56 -1.74 -5.53
CA LEU A 152 6.56 -2.43 -4.24
C LEU A 152 7.94 -2.51 -3.58
N LEU A 153 9.01 -2.78 -4.35
CA LEU A 153 10.37 -2.79 -3.80
C LEU A 153 10.81 -1.40 -3.35
N HIS A 154 10.48 -0.36 -4.11
CA HIS A 154 10.74 1.02 -3.72
C HIS A 154 9.94 1.43 -2.47
N LEU A 155 8.66 1.02 -2.38
CA LEU A 155 7.86 1.20 -1.16
C LEU A 155 8.54 0.53 0.02
N ALA A 156 8.85 -0.77 -0.08
CA ALA A 156 9.44 -1.51 1.03
C ALA A 156 10.76 -0.90 1.51
N ALA A 157 11.64 -0.49 0.60
CA ALA A 157 12.89 0.20 0.96
C ALA A 157 12.62 1.55 1.65
N ARG A 158 11.65 2.33 1.17
CA ARG A 158 11.23 3.59 1.79
C ARG A 158 10.72 3.38 3.21
N LEU A 159 9.88 2.36 3.42
CA LEU A 159 9.35 2.03 4.75
C LEU A 159 10.46 1.57 5.70
N ILE A 160 11.38 0.72 5.25
CA ILE A 160 12.53 0.26 6.06
C ILE A 160 13.42 1.45 6.44
N HIS A 161 13.77 2.29 5.47
CA HIS A 161 14.63 3.46 5.70
C HIS A 161 13.96 4.48 6.62
N GLY A 162 12.64 4.67 6.43
CA GLY A 162 11.79 5.55 7.24
C GLY A 162 11.43 5.03 8.62
N ARG A 163 11.95 3.87 9.05
CA ARG A 163 11.69 3.25 10.37
C ARG A 163 10.26 2.74 10.58
N PHE A 164 9.49 2.51 9.51
CA PHE A 164 8.19 1.84 9.61
C PHE A 164 8.36 0.43 10.15
N ARG A 165 7.35 -0.04 10.88
CA ARG A 165 7.30 -1.36 11.52
C ARG A 165 6.32 -2.30 10.85
N LEU A 166 5.28 -1.76 10.23
CA LEU A 166 4.19 -2.53 9.65
C LEU A 166 3.93 -2.09 8.21
N LEU A 167 3.97 -3.06 7.29
CA LEU A 167 3.39 -2.94 5.96
C LEU A 167 2.22 -3.94 5.87
N ASP A 168 1.01 -3.41 6.03
CA ASP A 168 -0.24 -4.15 5.92
C ASP A 168 -0.62 -4.30 4.44
N THR A 169 -0.95 -5.53 4.04
CA THR A 169 -1.39 -5.87 2.68
C THR A 169 -2.82 -6.39 2.65
N GLN A 170 -3.55 -6.25 3.77
CA GLN A 170 -4.90 -6.72 4.10
C GLN A 170 -5.08 -8.24 3.96
N PHE A 171 -4.83 -8.78 2.77
CA PHE A 171 -4.93 -10.19 2.45
C PHE A 171 -3.63 -10.71 1.84
N VAL A 172 -3.35 -11.99 2.05
CA VAL A 172 -2.28 -12.67 1.31
C VAL A 172 -2.81 -13.08 -0.07
N THR A 173 -2.12 -12.65 -1.12
CA THR A 173 -2.42 -13.01 -2.51
C THR A 173 -1.26 -13.79 -3.12
N ASP A 174 -1.52 -14.62 -4.13
CA ASP A 174 -0.46 -15.33 -4.86
C ASP A 174 0.60 -14.39 -5.44
N HIS A 175 0.17 -13.18 -5.86
CA HIS A 175 1.08 -12.14 -6.29
C HIS A 175 2.04 -11.72 -5.17
N LEU A 176 1.54 -11.45 -3.97
CA LEU A 176 2.37 -10.95 -2.87
C LEU A 176 3.15 -12.05 -2.14
N ARG A 177 2.70 -13.32 -2.19
CA ARG A 177 3.42 -14.47 -1.63
C ARG A 177 4.86 -14.57 -2.11
N GLN A 178 5.14 -14.20 -3.36
CA GLN A 178 6.50 -14.20 -3.91
C GLN A 178 7.46 -13.22 -3.21
N PHE A 179 6.95 -12.29 -2.40
CA PHE A 179 7.74 -11.33 -1.62
C PHE A 179 7.85 -11.72 -0.13
N GLY A 180 7.25 -12.85 0.27
CA GLY A 180 7.31 -13.33 1.65
C GLY A 180 6.21 -12.79 2.55
N THR A 181 5.05 -12.42 2.00
CA THR A 181 3.87 -12.09 2.83
C THR A 181 3.48 -13.24 3.74
N VAL A 182 3.03 -12.89 4.94
CA VAL A 182 2.52 -13.85 5.93
C VAL A 182 1.14 -13.40 6.41
N GLU A 183 0.37 -14.34 6.95
CA GLU A 183 -0.87 -14.03 7.67
C GLU A 183 -0.59 -13.96 9.16
N LEU A 184 -1.14 -12.95 9.81
CA LEU A 184 -1.24 -12.84 11.26
C LEU A 184 -2.68 -13.08 11.67
N ASN A 185 -2.91 -13.75 12.79
CA ASN A 185 -4.24 -13.72 13.39
C ASN A 185 -4.55 -12.32 13.93
N ARG A 186 -5.82 -12.06 14.27
CA ARG A 186 -6.28 -10.76 14.77
C ARG A 186 -5.44 -10.22 15.94
N GLU A 187 -5.14 -11.04 16.94
CA GLU A 187 -4.37 -10.60 18.12
C GLU A 187 -2.90 -10.26 17.79
N GLU A 188 -2.28 -11.04 16.90
CA GLU A 188 -0.92 -10.77 16.41
C GLU A 188 -0.88 -9.48 15.59
N PHE A 189 -1.86 -9.25 14.71
CA PHE A 189 -1.94 -8.04 13.91
C PHE A 189 -2.14 -6.80 14.78
N HIS A 190 -3.08 -6.83 15.72
CA HIS A 190 -3.34 -5.69 16.61
C HIS A 190 -2.11 -5.33 17.46
N ARG A 191 -1.36 -6.32 17.96
CA ARG A 191 -0.08 -6.06 18.65
C ARG A 191 0.96 -5.43 17.73
N ALA A 192 1.07 -5.89 16.49
CA ALA A 192 1.99 -5.30 15.51
C ALA A 192 1.57 -3.87 15.12
N LEU A 193 0.27 -3.63 15.00
CA LEU A 193 -0.30 -2.32 14.70
C LEU A 193 -0.06 -1.33 15.83
N GLU A 194 -0.32 -1.70 17.09
CA GLU A 194 -0.05 -0.86 18.26
C GLU A 194 1.43 -0.43 18.32
N GLN A 195 2.35 -1.38 18.17
CA GLN A 195 3.79 -1.08 18.12
C GLN A 195 4.18 -0.17 16.96
N ALA A 196 3.52 -0.31 15.82
CA ALA A 196 3.74 0.54 14.66
C ALA A 196 3.21 1.96 14.89
N LEU A 197 2.03 2.10 15.51
CA LEU A 197 1.42 3.39 15.83
C LEU A 197 2.23 4.16 16.89
N ASP A 198 2.96 3.48 17.76
CA ASP A 198 3.89 4.11 18.73
C ASP A 198 5.26 4.48 18.13
N THR A 199 5.50 4.16 16.85
CA THR A 199 6.77 4.47 16.18
C THR A 199 6.67 5.75 15.36
N ASP A 200 7.54 6.72 15.65
CA ASP A 200 7.74 7.90 14.80
C ASP A 200 8.54 7.50 13.54
N ALA A 201 7.86 7.45 12.40
CA ALA A 201 8.41 7.05 11.11
C ALA A 201 8.21 8.16 10.08
N ASP A 202 9.11 8.21 9.10
CA ASP A 202 9.13 9.25 8.07
C ASP A 202 9.16 8.62 6.68
N PHE A 203 8.05 8.77 5.95
CA PHE A 203 7.91 8.26 4.59
C PHE A 203 8.89 8.93 3.61
N PHE A 204 9.28 10.18 3.85
CA PHE A 204 10.17 10.95 2.96
C PHE A 204 11.65 10.87 3.35
N ALA A 205 12.00 10.11 4.41
CA ALA A 205 13.39 9.94 4.84
C ALA A 205 14.30 9.41 3.72
N LEU A 206 13.79 8.50 2.88
CA LEU A 206 14.50 8.07 1.68
C LEU A 206 14.34 9.13 0.58
N PRO A 207 15.42 9.62 -0.05
CA PRO A 207 15.30 10.60 -1.14
C PRO A 207 14.33 10.17 -2.25
N LEU A 208 13.63 11.14 -2.85
CA LEU A 208 12.63 10.88 -3.89
C LEU A 208 13.25 10.28 -5.17
N ASP A 209 14.52 10.59 -5.42
CA ASP A 209 15.34 10.12 -6.54
C ASP A 209 16.22 8.92 -6.18
N ALA A 210 15.87 8.17 -5.12
CA ALA A 210 16.60 6.98 -4.69
C ALA A 210 16.83 6.00 -5.84
N GLN A 211 18.11 5.70 -6.07
CA GLN A 211 18.54 4.88 -7.20
C GLN A 211 18.24 3.40 -6.95
N PRO A 212 18.02 2.60 -8.01
CA PRO A 212 17.75 1.17 -7.88
C PRO A 212 18.72 0.38 -7.01
N GLN A 213 20.02 0.72 -7.05
CA GLN A 213 21.02 0.04 -6.23
C GLN A 213 20.86 0.37 -4.74
N GLN A 214 20.55 1.62 -4.38
CA GLN A 214 20.30 2.01 -2.98
C GLN A 214 19.07 1.29 -2.43
N VAL A 215 18.02 1.15 -3.24
CA VAL A 215 16.82 0.37 -2.88
C VAL A 215 17.18 -1.07 -2.55
N LEU A 216 17.96 -1.73 -3.41
CA LEU A 216 18.41 -3.10 -3.19
C LEU A 216 19.28 -3.23 -1.93
N ASP A 217 20.21 -2.31 -1.71
CA ASP A 217 21.08 -2.32 -0.54
C ASP A 217 20.29 -2.23 0.77
N ILE A 218 19.25 -1.39 0.81
CA ILE A 218 18.35 -1.27 1.97
C ILE A 218 17.62 -2.59 2.24
N LEU A 219 17.06 -3.21 1.19
CA LEU A 219 16.32 -4.47 1.30
C LEU A 219 17.24 -5.62 1.76
N ASP A 220 18.47 -5.69 1.25
CA ASP A 220 19.46 -6.71 1.63
C ASP A 220 19.96 -6.52 3.08
N GLN A 221 20.15 -5.28 3.52
CA GLN A 221 20.54 -4.96 4.90
C GLN A 221 19.46 -5.35 5.91
N ALA A 222 18.18 -5.10 5.60
CA ALA A 222 17.05 -5.46 6.45
C ALA A 222 16.99 -6.97 6.73
N ASN A 223 17.27 -7.78 5.69
CA ASN A 223 17.32 -9.23 5.80
C ASN A 223 18.52 -9.73 6.63
N THR A 224 19.64 -8.98 6.63
CA THR A 224 20.89 -9.38 7.30
C THR A 224 20.90 -9.07 8.79
N LYS A 225 20.24 -7.99 9.25
CA LYS A 225 20.17 -7.58 10.67
C LYS A 225 19.54 -8.63 11.60
N LYS A 226 18.91 -9.68 11.04
CA LYS A 226 18.34 -10.83 11.77
C LYS A 226 19.33 -11.98 12.02
N MET A 227 20.44 -12.05 11.27
CA MET A 227 21.43 -13.13 11.42
C MET A 227 22.44 -12.89 12.55
N ARG A 228 22.29 -11.79 13.29
CA ARG A 228 23.15 -11.42 14.43
C ARG A 228 22.32 -11.29 15.70
#